data_AF-A0A950C2E3-F1
#
_entry.id   AF-A0A950C2E3-F1
#
_cell.length_a   1.000
_cell.length_b   1.000
_cell.length_c   1.000
_cell.angle_alpha   90.00
_cell.angle_beta   90.00
_cell.angle_gamma   90.00
#
_symmetry.space_group_name_H-M   'P 1'
#
loop_
_entity.id
_entity.type
_entity.pdbx_description
1 polymer ?
#
loop_
_entity_poly.entity_id
_entity_poly.type
_entity_poly.pdbx_seq_one_letter_code
_entity_poly.pdbx_strand_id
1 'polypeptide(L)'
;FLTPAAMAYSRYQEHEADRFALDLTHTNHSGATAFVKLQQENLGNPRPGLIYKIFRASHPSIGERIDFCNGYRPVASSARLRAGHD
;
A
#
# COMPACT_ATOMS: atom_id res chain seq x y z
N PHE A 1 -3.75 22.96 -0.13
CA PHE A 1 -4.65 21.86 -0.49
C PHE A 1 -3.98 21.05 -1.60
N LEU A 2 -3.73 19.76 -1.39
CA LEU A 2 -3.26 18.88 -2.48
C LEU A 2 -4.44 18.60 -3.42
N THR A 3 -4.22 18.63 -4.73
CA THR A 3 -5.25 18.37 -5.75
C THR A 3 -5.48 16.87 -5.94
N PRO A 4 -6.58 16.42 -6.58
CA PRO A 4 -6.82 14.99 -6.83
C PRO A 4 -5.66 14.27 -7.55
N ALA A 5 -4.94 14.97 -8.42
CA ALA A 5 -3.74 14.45 -9.09
C ALA A 5 -2.61 14.18 -8.08
N ALA A 6 -2.34 15.12 -7.17
CA ALA A 6 -1.35 14.93 -6.12
C ALA A 6 -1.76 13.80 -5.14
N MET A 7 -3.05 13.67 -4.82
CA MET A 7 -3.56 12.54 -4.04
C MET A 7 -3.35 11.20 -4.76
N ALA A 8 -3.61 11.15 -6.08
CA ALA A 8 -3.36 9.94 -6.88
C ALA A 8 -1.88 9.55 -6.91
N TYR A 9 -0.99 10.53 -7.10
CA TYR A 9 0.46 10.30 -7.07
C TYR A 9 0.94 9.83 -5.69
N SER A 10 0.41 10.40 -4.61
CA SER A 10 0.69 9.96 -3.24
C SER A 10 0.27 8.50 -3.01
N ARG A 11 -0.93 8.11 -3.48
CA ARG A 11 -1.40 6.73 -3.39
C ARG A 11 -0.54 5.74 -4.20
N TYR A 12 -0.05 6.18 -5.36
CA TYR A 12 0.87 5.38 -6.17
C TYR A 12 2.20 5.14 -5.43
N GLN A 13 2.77 6.17 -4.82
CA GLN A 13 4.01 6.01 -4.04
C GLN A 13 3.85 5.05 -2.86
N GLU A 14 2.74 5.13 -2.11
CA GLU A 14 2.44 4.18 -1.03
C GLU A 14 2.33 2.74 -1.55
N HIS A 15 1.72 2.54 -2.72
CA HIS A 15 1.62 1.23 -3.34
C HIS A 15 2.99 0.66 -3.72
N GLU A 16 3.86 1.47 -4.35
CA GLU A 16 5.21 1.04 -4.68
C GLU A 16 6.06 0.78 -3.43
N ALA A 17 5.85 1.54 -2.35
CA ALA A 17 6.49 1.28 -1.07
C ALA A 17 6.04 -0.05 -0.44
N ASP A 18 4.73 -0.34 -0.43
CA ASP A 18 4.19 -1.62 0.03
C ASP A 18 4.74 -2.79 -0.78
N ARG A 19 4.77 -2.64 -2.11
CA ARG A 19 5.32 -3.62 -3.04
C ARG A 19 6.80 -3.88 -2.77
N PHE A 20 7.60 -2.82 -2.61
CA PHE A 20 9.02 -2.93 -2.29
C PHE A 20 9.24 -3.65 -0.95
N ALA A 21 8.48 -3.30 0.09
CA ALA A 21 8.56 -3.95 1.39
C ALA A 21 8.27 -5.46 1.27
N LEU A 22 7.22 -5.84 0.55
CA LEU A 22 6.85 -7.24 0.35
C LEU A 22 7.88 -8.01 -0.49
N ASP A 23 8.43 -7.40 -1.53
CA ASP A 23 9.52 -7.98 -2.34
C ASP A 23 10.82 -8.17 -1.53
N LEU A 24 11.07 -7.29 -0.55
CA LEU A 24 12.25 -7.37 0.29
C LEU A 24 12.10 -8.42 1.39
N THR A 25 10.95 -8.43 2.08
CA THR A 25 10.76 -9.27 3.27
C THR A 25 10.16 -10.63 2.96
N HIS A 26 9.42 -10.76 1.85
CA HIS A 26 8.61 -11.94 1.53
C HIS A 26 7.60 -12.31 2.63
N THR A 27 7.19 -11.35 3.47
CA THR A 27 6.31 -11.59 4.64
C THR A 27 4.92 -10.98 4.47
N ASN A 28 4.16 -11.47 3.49
CA ASN A 28 2.79 -11.02 3.19
C ASN A 28 1.86 -11.00 4.42
N HIS A 29 1.83 -12.10 5.17
CA HIS A 29 0.97 -12.22 6.34
C HIS A 29 1.32 -11.19 7.42
N SER A 30 2.61 -10.97 7.67
CA SER A 30 3.08 -9.96 8.62
C SER A 30 2.73 -8.54 8.14
N GLY A 31 2.87 -8.25 6.84
CA GLY A 31 2.46 -6.97 6.25
C GLY A 31 0.96 -6.69 6.42
N ALA A 32 0.11 -7.67 6.08
CA ALA A 32 -1.33 -7.56 6.29
C ALA A 32 -1.69 -7.34 7.76
N THR A 33 -1.05 -8.10 8.66
CA THR A 33 -1.31 -8.02 10.11
C THR A 33 -0.85 -6.68 10.71
N ALA A 34 0.23 -6.10 10.19
CA ALA A 34 0.66 -4.76 10.59
C ALA A 34 -0.43 -3.71 10.28
N PHE A 35 -1.05 -3.78 9.09
CA PHE A 35 -2.19 -2.91 8.74
C PHE A 35 -3.44 -3.19 9.58
N VAL A 36 -3.74 -4.45 9.92
CA VAL A 36 -4.82 -4.79 10.85
C VAL A 36 -4.59 -4.13 12.21
N LYS A 37 -3.38 -4.21 12.76
CA LYS A 37 -3.04 -3.57 14.03
C LYS A 37 -3.22 -2.06 13.95
N LEU A 38 -2.72 -1.42 12.89
CA LEU A 38 -2.91 0.02 12.68
C LEU A 38 -4.37 0.43 12.60
N GLN A 39 -5.23 -0.39 11.97
CA GLN A 39 -6.67 -0.13 11.90
C GLN A 39 -7.34 -0.24 13.27
N GLN A 40 -6.94 -1.23 14.08
CA GLN A 40 -7.50 -1.40 15.43
C GLN A 40 -7.16 -0.21 16.33
N GLU A 41 -5.93 0.31 16.25
CA GLU A 41 -5.50 1.47 17.04
C GLU A 41 -6.09 2.80 16.53
N ASN A 42 -6.16 3.00 15.21
CA ASN A 42 -6.59 4.27 14.63
C ASN A 42 -8.13 4.43 14.54
N LEU A 43 -8.88 3.33 14.63
CA LEU A 43 -10.37 3.29 14.56
C LEU A 43 -10.95 4.00 13.32
N GLY A 44 -10.18 4.10 12.23
CA GLY A 44 -10.59 4.75 10.99
C GLY A 44 -11.62 3.93 10.20
N ASN A 45 -12.23 4.52 9.17
CA ASN A 45 -13.05 3.75 8.22
C ASN A 45 -12.12 2.91 7.30
N PRO A 46 -12.17 1.57 7.36
CA PRO A 46 -11.27 0.72 6.56
C PRO A 46 -11.57 0.78 5.05
N ARG A 47 -12.79 1.20 4.66
CA ARG A 47 -13.24 1.29 3.27
C ARG A 47 -14.05 2.59 3.05
N PRO A 48 -13.38 3.75 2.96
CA PRO A 48 -14.04 5.02 2.69
C PRO A 48 -14.63 5.05 1.28
N GLY A 49 -15.69 5.83 1.09
CA GLY A 49 -16.33 6.01 -0.22
C GLY A 49 -15.40 6.65 -1.27
N LEU A 50 -15.71 6.40 -2.55
CA LEU A 50 -14.86 6.81 -3.68
C LEU A 50 -14.59 8.33 -3.74
N ILE A 51 -15.59 9.16 -3.50
CA ILE A 51 -15.44 10.63 -3.53
C ILE A 51 -14.44 11.07 -2.47
N TYR A 52 -14.53 10.53 -1.25
CA TYR A 52 -13.56 10.83 -0.20
C TYR A 52 -12.16 10.37 -0.60
N LYS A 53 -12.03 9.17 -1.16
CA LYS A 53 -10.75 8.64 -1.63
C LYS A 53 -10.10 9.56 -2.67
N ILE A 54 -10.85 10.01 -3.68
CA ILE A 54 -10.32 10.86 -4.77
C ILE A 54 -9.82 12.21 -4.24
N PHE A 55 -10.63 12.88 -3.41
CA PHE A 55 -10.40 14.27 -3.05
C PHE A 55 -9.67 14.47 -1.72
N ARG A 56 -9.64 13.46 -0.82
CA ARG A 56 -9.13 13.63 0.55
C ARG A 56 -8.14 12.56 1.02
N ALA A 57 -8.09 11.39 0.38
CA ALA A 57 -7.18 10.33 0.82
C ALA A 57 -5.81 10.43 0.13
N SER A 58 -4.79 10.81 0.89
CA SER A 58 -3.37 10.78 0.47
C SER A 58 -2.80 9.36 0.33
N HIS A 59 -3.45 8.37 0.94
CA HIS A 59 -3.03 6.96 0.94
C HIS A 59 -4.19 6.06 0.50
N PRO A 60 -3.90 4.84 -0.01
CA PRO A 60 -4.91 3.80 -0.13
C PRO A 60 -5.54 3.52 1.25
N SER A 61 -6.78 3.06 1.25
CA SER A 61 -7.42 2.66 2.51
C SER A 61 -6.70 1.46 3.14
N ILE A 62 -6.79 1.30 4.46
CA ILE A 62 -6.20 0.13 5.12
C ILE A 62 -6.73 -1.18 4.51
N GLY A 63 -8.03 -1.25 4.20
CA GLY A 63 -8.62 -2.42 3.54
C GLY A 63 -7.90 -2.77 2.24
N GLU A 64 -7.63 -1.78 1.39
CA GLU A 64 -6.92 -1.97 0.11
C GLU A 64 -5.48 -2.46 0.32
N ARG A 65 -4.78 -1.98 1.35
CA ARG A 65 -3.41 -2.41 1.65
C ARG A 65 -3.36 -3.83 2.19
N ILE A 66 -4.32 -4.21 3.04
CA ILE A 66 -4.49 -5.60 3.50
C ILE A 66 -4.79 -6.53 2.31
N ASP A 67 -5.74 -6.14 1.45
CA ASP A 67 -6.10 -6.90 0.26
C ASP A 67 -4.87 -7.05 -0.68
N PHE A 68 -4.07 -5.99 -0.83
CA PHE A 68 -2.82 -6.04 -1.58
C PHE A 68 -1.81 -7.01 -0.97
N CYS A 69 -1.53 -6.91 0.33
CA CYS A 69 -0.61 -7.85 1.01
C CYS A 69 -1.06 -9.31 0.85
N ASN A 70 -2.36 -9.59 0.92
CA ASN A 70 -2.88 -10.96 0.78
C ASN A 70 -2.84 -11.49 -0.66
N GLY A 71 -2.98 -10.62 -1.65
CA GLY A 71 -3.00 -11.00 -3.08
C GLY A 71 -1.65 -10.91 -3.80
N TYR A 72 -0.71 -10.12 -3.28
CA TYR A 72 0.56 -9.85 -3.95
C TYR A 72 1.49 -11.07 -3.90
N ARG A 73 2.25 -11.30 -4.97
CA ARG A 73 3.26 -12.37 -5.04
C ARG A 73 4.64 -11.72 -5.13
N PRO A 74 5.41 -11.71 -4.03
CA PRO A 74 6.76 -11.16 -4.02
C PRO A 74 7.65 -11.82 -5.06
N VAL A 75 8.34 -11.01 -5.85
CA VAL A 75 9.41 -11.50 -6.74
C VAL A 75 10.71 -11.54 -5.93
N ALA A 76 11.58 -12.51 -6.22
CA ALA A 76 12.88 -12.60 -5.54
C ALA A 76 13.63 -11.26 -5.65
N SER A 77 14.02 -10.69 -4.51
CA SER A 77 14.72 -9.40 -4.42
C SER A 77 15.93 -9.30 -5.36
N SER A 78 16.68 -10.39 -5.55
CA SER A 78 17.82 -10.47 -6.47
C SER A 78 17.45 -10.30 -7.95
N ALA A 79 16.24 -10.67 -8.36
CA ALA A 79 15.76 -10.51 -9.72
C ALA A 79 15.37 -9.06 -10.02
N ARG A 80 14.87 -8.32 -9.01
CA ARG A 80 14.50 -6.90 -9.16
C ARG A 80 15.72 -5.97 -9.13
N LEU A 81 16.68 -6.21 -8.24
CA LEU A 81 17.92 -5.42 -8.19
C LEU A 81 18.69 -5.47 -9.51
N ARG A 82 18.59 -6.59 -10.24
CA ARG A 82 19.17 -6.72 -11.59
C ARG A 82 18.44 -5.84 -12.61
N ALA A 83 17.11 -5.90 -12.64
CA ALA A 83 16.30 -5.14 -13.60
C ALA A 83 16.30 -3.61 -13.42
N GLY A 84 16.78 -3.09 -12.28
CA GLY A 84 16.90 -1.63 -12.03
C GLY A 84 18.28 -1.05 -12.32
N HIS A 85 19.25 -1.87 -12.74
CA HIS A 85 20.61 -1.48 -13.11
C HIS A 85 20.88 -1.53 -14.64
N ASP A 86 19.85 -1.85 -15.44
CA ASP A 86 19.87 -1.88 -16.91
C ASP A 86 19.14 -0.66 -17.49
#